data_AF-A0A822CXQ0-F1
#
_entry.id   AF-A0A822CXQ0-F1
#
_cell.length_a   1.000
_cell.length_b   1.000
_cell.length_c   1.000
_cell.angle_alpha   90.00
_cell.angle_beta   90.00
_cell.angle_gamma   90.00
#
_symmetry.space_group_name_H-M   'P 1'
#
loop_
_entity.id
_entity.type
_entity.pdbx_description
1 polymer ?
#
loop_
_entity_poly.entity_id
_entity_poly.type
_entity_poly.pdbx_seq_one_letter_code
_entity_poly.pdbx_strand_id
1 'polypeptide(L)'
;PFPFPFYFEELYRFIHQFEQFDQQLLLNLTSAQQKQIHDNKFYLLLTQIPSLLLSLHTQQGHELLMPYILHGFHQSIYGIRCIYSLFNPVAVVLGPDESRRQLLTLIQSALNPEKTTIYHWRCFTRRFIIQLIARFNLTKFLQCFPILLIEACSGFKDEINMKIEIDDDNNNNNNTNDSNVETDDNTNERSDTIIPQDYDANVFDSFDEPHGSNLLSDSAVESIIYLQLKLGPVLGCKYFGRHLLRMLALCYVDDEQLQLLSSDKNPCKSIRPVRGDLNAKKIIDCLLSLIQNYGEQIILLIYFPHLTETIRMANHRLTIRSESAVLSCIVLLKCILPYMSDSTLMANLTDPIKTRMIHASLTLLSSSSVHFPSFERARSICAYRILDILFLLSLRLGYESTRLYMNDSIRAFFACFQSTHEPTDDIHPRTASVT
;
A
#
# COMPACT_ATOMS: atom_id res chain seq x y z
N PRO A 1 -5.19 -23.70 55.29
CA PRO A 1 -5.70 -23.80 53.89
C PRO A 1 -5.70 -22.43 53.24
N PHE A 2 -4.74 -22.16 52.34
CA PHE A 2 -4.80 -20.96 51.50
C PHE A 2 -6.07 -21.07 50.64
N PRO A 3 -6.99 -20.09 50.66
CA PRO A 3 -8.17 -20.14 49.81
C PRO A 3 -7.71 -20.11 48.36
N PHE A 4 -8.16 -21.11 47.59
CA PHE A 4 -7.91 -21.13 46.16
C PHE A 4 -8.55 -19.89 45.53
N PRO A 5 -7.88 -19.19 44.61
CA PRO A 5 -8.44 -17.98 44.05
C PRO A 5 -9.73 -18.26 43.27
N PHE A 6 -10.76 -17.43 43.48
CA PHE A 6 -12.09 -17.61 42.88
C PHE A 6 -12.08 -17.61 41.34
N TYR A 7 -11.07 -17.00 40.71
CA TYR A 7 -10.93 -16.95 39.26
C TYR A 7 -10.45 -18.28 38.63
N PHE A 8 -9.97 -19.24 39.42
CA PHE A 8 -9.37 -20.48 38.90
C PHE A 8 -10.40 -21.40 38.25
N GLU A 9 -11.65 -21.37 38.70
CA GLU A 9 -12.73 -22.17 38.12
C GLU A 9 -13.10 -21.68 36.70
N GLU A 10 -13.19 -20.36 36.52
CA GLU A 10 -13.46 -19.76 35.20
C GLU A 10 -12.30 -20.01 34.22
N LEU A 11 -11.06 -19.88 34.70
CA LEU A 11 -9.86 -20.17 33.92
C LEU A 11 -9.77 -21.64 33.50
N TYR A 12 -10.06 -22.58 34.42
CA TYR A 12 -10.09 -24.01 34.10
C TYR A 12 -11.17 -24.35 33.08
N ARG A 13 -12.38 -23.78 33.21
CA ARG A 13 -13.46 -23.98 32.23
C ARG A 13 -13.07 -23.48 30.84
N PHE A 14 -12.46 -22.30 30.76
CA PHE A 14 -11.95 -21.75 29.50
C PHE A 14 -10.90 -22.67 28.86
N ILE A 15 -9.87 -23.08 29.62
CA ILE A 15 -8.80 -23.95 29.12
C ILE A 15 -9.36 -25.29 28.63
N HIS A 16 -10.26 -25.90 29.40
CA HIS A 16 -10.88 -27.17 29.03
C HIS A 16 -11.73 -27.04 27.76
N GLN A 17 -12.51 -25.96 27.62
CA GLN A 17 -13.27 -25.71 26.39
C GLN A 17 -12.35 -25.47 25.19
N PHE A 18 -11.25 -24.74 25.38
CA PHE A 18 -10.27 -24.48 24.33
C PHE A 18 -9.57 -25.76 23.85
N GLU A 19 -9.15 -26.62 24.77
CA GLU A 19 -8.53 -27.92 24.46
C GLU A 19 -9.52 -28.89 23.80
N GLN A 20 -10.81 -28.87 24.18
CA GLN A 20 -11.84 -29.66 23.50
C GLN A 20 -11.96 -29.29 22.01
N PHE A 21 -11.89 -28.00 21.67
CA PHE A 21 -11.91 -27.58 20.27
C PHE A 21 -10.65 -28.02 19.51
N ASP A 22 -9.47 -28.04 20.16
CA ASP A 22 -8.25 -28.57 19.54
C ASP A 22 -8.30 -30.07 19.29
N GLN A 23 -8.93 -30.83 20.20
CA GLN A 23 -9.17 -32.26 19.99
C GLN A 23 -10.18 -32.53 18.88
N GLN A 24 -11.19 -31.68 18.72
CA GLN A 24 -12.15 -31.79 17.62
C GLN A 24 -11.51 -31.50 16.25
N LEU A 25 -10.58 -30.55 16.19
CA LEU A 25 -9.81 -30.24 14.97
C LEU A 25 -8.88 -31.37 14.50
N LEU A 26 -8.51 -32.29 15.40
CA LEU A 26 -7.69 -33.48 15.11
C LEU A 26 -8.46 -34.61 14.42
N LEU A 27 -9.80 -34.50 14.34
CA LEU A 27 -10.65 -35.44 13.60
C LEU A 27 -10.66 -35.07 12.12
N ASN A 28 -10.75 -36.07 11.22
CA ASN A 28 -10.88 -35.87 9.76
C ASN A 28 -12.24 -35.23 9.42
N LEU A 29 -12.34 -33.92 9.62
CA LEU A 29 -13.52 -33.09 9.36
C LEU A 29 -13.46 -32.47 7.97
N THR A 30 -14.62 -32.11 7.41
CA THR A 30 -14.70 -31.37 6.15
C THR A 30 -14.24 -29.92 6.33
N SER A 31 -13.79 -29.27 5.25
CA SER A 31 -13.31 -27.87 5.27
C SER A 31 -14.33 -26.88 5.86
N ALA A 32 -15.63 -27.09 5.62
CA ALA A 32 -16.71 -26.29 6.19
C ALA A 32 -16.85 -26.47 7.72
N GLN A 33 -16.73 -27.71 8.21
CA GLN A 33 -16.78 -28.00 9.65
C GLN A 33 -15.56 -27.45 10.39
N GLN A 34 -14.38 -27.48 9.77
CA GLN A 34 -13.17 -26.87 10.32
C GLN A 34 -13.32 -25.34 10.44
N LYS A 35 -13.90 -24.67 9.42
CA LYS A 35 -14.19 -23.22 9.46
C LYS A 35 -15.14 -22.88 10.62
N GLN A 36 -16.20 -23.65 10.80
CA GLN A 36 -17.17 -23.44 11.89
C GLN A 36 -16.55 -23.63 13.28
N ILE A 37 -15.68 -24.63 13.48
CA ILE A 37 -14.96 -24.83 14.75
C ILE A 37 -13.99 -23.68 15.01
N HIS A 38 -13.30 -23.20 13.97
CA HIS A 38 -12.43 -22.03 14.07
C HIS A 38 -13.19 -20.75 14.45
N ASP A 39 -14.38 -20.54 13.88
CA ASP A 39 -15.23 -19.41 14.26
C ASP A 39 -15.72 -19.54 15.71
N ASN A 40 -16.19 -20.71 16.13
CA ASN A 40 -16.61 -20.95 17.51
C ASN A 40 -15.46 -20.74 18.51
N LYS A 41 -14.25 -21.19 18.15
CA LYS A 41 -13.03 -20.97 18.94
C LYS A 41 -12.67 -19.49 19.03
N PHE A 42 -12.83 -18.74 17.94
CA PHE A 42 -12.70 -17.29 17.94
C PHE A 42 -13.75 -16.60 18.84
N TYR A 43 -15.02 -16.99 18.76
CA TYR A 43 -16.08 -16.44 19.63
C TYR A 43 -15.82 -16.72 21.11
N LEU A 44 -15.31 -17.91 21.46
CA LEU A 44 -14.90 -18.23 22.82
C LEU A 44 -13.79 -17.29 23.30
N LEU A 45 -12.74 -17.12 22.49
CA LEU A 45 -11.65 -16.19 22.78
C LEU A 45 -12.17 -14.75 22.95
N LEU A 46 -13.07 -14.31 22.06
CA LEU A 46 -13.60 -12.94 22.08
C LEU A 46 -14.48 -12.66 23.31
N THR A 47 -15.29 -13.62 23.73
CA THR A 47 -16.27 -13.42 24.81
C THR A 47 -15.67 -13.62 26.20
N GLN A 48 -14.77 -14.60 26.36
CA GLN A 48 -14.27 -14.98 27.68
C GLN A 48 -12.93 -14.32 28.03
N ILE A 49 -12.07 -13.98 27.07
CA ILE A 49 -10.77 -13.36 27.40
C ILE A 49 -10.93 -11.97 28.02
N PRO A 50 -11.73 -11.03 27.48
CA PRO A 50 -11.83 -9.70 28.07
C PRO A 50 -12.38 -9.70 29.50
N SER A 51 -13.33 -10.60 29.81
CA SER A 51 -13.89 -10.76 31.16
C SER A 51 -12.89 -11.43 32.11
N LEU A 52 -12.18 -12.46 31.67
CA LEU A 52 -11.11 -13.12 32.44
C LEU A 52 -9.95 -12.17 32.72
N LEU A 53 -9.51 -11.39 31.73
CA LEU A 53 -8.45 -10.38 31.89
C LEU A 53 -8.81 -9.30 32.91
N LEU A 54 -10.10 -8.99 33.10
CA LEU A 54 -10.56 -8.04 34.11
C LEU A 54 -10.63 -8.66 35.51
N SER A 55 -11.02 -9.94 35.61
CA SER A 55 -11.15 -10.65 36.90
C SER A 55 -9.81 -11.14 37.47
N LEU A 56 -8.80 -11.32 36.62
CA LEU A 56 -7.44 -11.70 37.01
C LEU A 56 -6.69 -10.47 37.56
N HIS A 57 -6.53 -10.36 38.88
CA HIS A 57 -5.74 -9.27 39.49
C HIS A 57 -4.27 -9.65 39.72
N THR A 58 -3.86 -10.88 39.40
CA THR A 58 -2.54 -11.43 39.72
C THR A 58 -1.71 -11.67 38.45
N GLN A 59 -0.46 -11.22 38.43
CA GLN A 59 0.46 -11.38 37.28
C GLN A 59 0.61 -12.86 36.83
N GLN A 60 0.61 -13.79 37.78
CA GLN A 60 0.70 -15.23 37.52
C GLN A 60 -0.50 -15.78 36.72
N GLY A 61 -1.69 -15.23 36.92
CA GLY A 61 -2.89 -15.63 36.17
C GLY A 61 -2.84 -15.20 34.70
N HIS A 62 -2.23 -14.04 34.44
CA HIS A 62 -2.01 -13.55 33.08
C HIS A 62 -0.99 -14.39 32.32
N GLU A 63 0.10 -14.79 32.97
CA GLU A 63 1.12 -15.67 32.37
C GLU A 63 0.57 -17.03 31.96
N LEU A 64 -0.43 -17.56 32.68
CA LEU A 64 -1.14 -18.80 32.34
C LEU A 64 -2.01 -18.67 31.08
N LEU A 65 -2.57 -17.48 30.83
CA LEU A 65 -3.47 -17.23 29.70
C LEU A 65 -2.70 -16.90 28.40
N MET A 66 -1.52 -16.28 28.53
CA MET A 66 -0.72 -15.81 27.38
C MET A 66 -0.44 -16.88 26.30
N PRO A 67 -0.08 -18.12 26.62
CA PRO A 67 0.17 -19.15 25.60
C PRO A 67 -1.05 -19.40 24.70
N TYR A 68 -2.27 -19.38 25.25
CA TYR A 68 -3.50 -19.60 24.49
C TYR A 68 -3.86 -18.41 23.61
N ILE A 69 -3.60 -17.18 24.08
CA ILE A 69 -3.77 -15.95 23.30
C ILE A 69 -2.78 -15.91 22.13
N LEU A 70 -1.51 -16.20 22.40
CA LEU A 70 -0.46 -16.24 21.38
C LEU A 70 -0.74 -17.34 20.37
N HIS A 71 -1.21 -18.51 20.81
CA HIS A 71 -1.66 -19.58 19.92
C HIS A 71 -2.81 -19.10 19.01
N GLY A 72 -3.78 -18.36 19.56
CA GLY A 72 -4.84 -17.73 18.77
C GLY A 72 -4.31 -16.74 17.74
N PHE A 73 -3.31 -15.92 18.09
CA PHE A 73 -2.70 -14.94 17.18
C PHE A 73 -1.86 -15.58 16.06
N HIS A 74 -1.24 -16.73 16.32
CA HIS A 74 -0.45 -17.47 15.33
C HIS A 74 -1.28 -18.20 14.28
N GLN A 75 -2.59 -18.40 14.51
CA GLN A 75 -3.41 -19.17 13.59
C GLN A 75 -3.69 -18.43 12.27
N SER A 76 -3.45 -19.10 11.13
CA SER A 76 -3.59 -18.50 9.80
C SER A 76 -5.03 -18.13 9.39
N ILE A 77 -6.05 -18.70 10.04
CA ILE A 77 -7.46 -18.57 9.63
C ILE A 77 -8.14 -17.41 10.38
N TYR A 78 -8.09 -17.42 11.71
CA TYR A 78 -8.76 -16.43 12.56
C TYR A 78 -7.80 -15.51 13.32
N GLY A 79 -6.48 -15.69 13.17
CA GLY A 79 -5.48 -14.95 13.95
C GLY A 79 -5.57 -13.44 13.79
N ILE A 80 -5.88 -12.96 12.59
CA ILE A 80 -6.00 -11.52 12.31
C ILE A 80 -7.28 -10.93 12.90
N ARG A 81 -8.36 -11.71 12.89
CA ARG A 81 -9.60 -11.36 13.59
C ARG A 81 -9.35 -11.29 15.10
N CYS A 82 -8.59 -12.24 15.65
CA CYS A 82 -8.13 -12.21 17.04
C CYS A 82 -7.26 -10.98 17.34
N ILE A 83 -6.28 -10.67 16.49
CA ILE A 83 -5.39 -9.51 16.67
C ILE A 83 -6.22 -8.22 16.68
N TYR A 84 -7.11 -8.03 15.71
CA TYR A 84 -7.94 -6.82 15.67
C TYR A 84 -8.78 -6.63 16.93
N SER A 85 -9.45 -7.68 17.41
CA SER A 85 -10.40 -7.57 18.53
C SER A 85 -9.74 -7.64 19.92
N LEU A 86 -8.72 -8.48 20.10
CA LEU A 86 -8.13 -8.78 21.40
C LEU A 86 -6.82 -8.03 21.66
N PHE A 87 -6.20 -7.41 20.66
CA PHE A 87 -4.94 -6.68 20.86
C PHE A 87 -5.06 -5.61 21.95
N ASN A 88 -6.09 -4.74 21.88
CA ASN A 88 -6.22 -3.65 22.84
C ASN A 88 -6.47 -4.16 24.28
N PRO A 89 -7.43 -5.07 24.55
CA PRO A 89 -7.60 -5.65 25.88
C PRO A 89 -6.34 -6.30 26.43
N VAL A 90 -5.62 -7.09 25.61
CA VAL A 90 -4.40 -7.79 26.05
C VAL A 90 -3.27 -6.79 26.32
N ALA A 91 -3.09 -5.79 25.44
CA ALA A 91 -2.03 -4.80 25.58
C ALA A 91 -2.24 -3.82 26.75
N VAL A 92 -3.49 -3.62 27.20
CA VAL A 92 -3.78 -2.89 28.45
C VAL A 92 -3.18 -3.63 29.64
N VAL A 93 -3.40 -4.94 29.71
CA VAL A 93 -3.05 -5.78 30.85
C VAL A 93 -1.55 -6.07 30.91
N LEU A 94 -0.93 -6.34 29.76
CA LEU A 94 0.51 -6.62 29.68
C LEU A 94 1.37 -5.37 29.93
N GLY A 95 0.80 -4.18 29.73
CA GLY A 95 1.55 -2.93 29.73
C GLY A 95 2.44 -2.77 28.48
N PRO A 96 3.05 -1.58 28.29
CA PRO A 96 3.74 -1.24 27.04
C PRO A 96 5.03 -2.02 26.80
N ASP A 97 5.78 -2.36 27.86
CA ASP A 97 7.08 -3.05 27.73
C ASP A 97 6.91 -4.52 27.32
N GLU A 98 6.09 -5.28 28.05
CA GLU A 98 5.85 -6.68 27.71
C GLU A 98 5.04 -6.83 26.42
N SER A 99 4.10 -5.90 26.14
CA SER A 99 3.39 -5.90 24.84
C SER A 99 4.37 -5.78 23.68
N ARG A 100 5.38 -4.91 23.78
CA ARG A 100 6.41 -4.81 22.73
C ARG A 100 7.25 -6.07 22.63
N ARG A 101 7.62 -6.68 23.75
CA ARG A 101 8.48 -7.86 23.77
C ARG A 101 7.80 -9.08 23.16
N GLN A 102 6.49 -9.25 23.41
CA GLN A 102 5.76 -10.46 23.03
C GLN A 102 4.91 -10.28 21.78
N LEU A 103 4.30 -9.11 21.56
CA LEU A 103 3.29 -8.92 20.51
C LEU A 103 3.83 -8.22 19.25
N LEU A 104 4.93 -7.47 19.34
CA LEU A 104 5.40 -6.65 18.20
C LEU A 104 5.75 -7.50 16.98
N THR A 105 6.60 -8.52 17.16
CA THR A 105 7.03 -9.42 16.07
C THR A 105 5.87 -10.22 15.50
N LEU A 106 4.95 -10.62 16.38
CA LEU A 106 3.72 -11.32 16.04
C LEU A 106 2.83 -10.48 15.13
N ILE A 107 2.53 -9.26 15.54
CA ILE A 107 1.69 -8.34 14.76
C ILE A 107 2.38 -7.96 13.46
N GLN A 108 3.70 -7.71 13.46
CA GLN A 108 4.45 -7.50 12.21
C GLN A 108 4.33 -8.69 11.26
N SER A 109 4.48 -9.91 11.77
CA SER A 109 4.36 -11.13 10.95
C SER A 109 2.93 -11.37 10.46
N ALA A 110 1.92 -11.00 11.23
CA ALA A 110 0.52 -11.13 10.86
C ALA A 110 0.07 -10.05 9.88
N LEU A 111 0.68 -8.86 9.91
CA LEU A 111 0.46 -7.80 8.91
C LEU A 111 1.32 -7.99 7.65
N ASN A 112 2.29 -8.91 7.68
CA ASN A 112 3.09 -9.25 6.51
C ASN A 112 2.23 -10.00 5.47
N PRO A 113 2.35 -9.65 4.19
CA PRO A 113 1.29 -9.89 3.20
C PRO A 113 1.33 -11.20 2.43
N GLU A 114 2.14 -12.18 2.82
CA GLU A 114 2.27 -13.41 2.02
C GLU A 114 0.96 -14.23 1.95
N LYS A 115 -0.04 -13.94 2.82
CA LYS A 115 -1.39 -14.50 2.77
C LYS A 115 -2.43 -13.49 3.27
N THR A 116 -2.91 -12.61 2.39
CA THR A 116 -4.01 -11.68 2.75
C THR A 116 -5.33 -12.44 2.90
N THR A 117 -6.02 -12.21 4.01
CA THR A 117 -7.38 -12.66 4.29
C THR A 117 -8.33 -11.48 4.19
N ILE A 118 -9.63 -11.76 3.97
CA ILE A 118 -10.70 -10.76 3.87
C ILE A 118 -10.79 -9.81 5.07
N TYR A 119 -10.18 -10.12 6.21
CA TYR A 119 -10.21 -9.29 7.42
C TYR A 119 -8.98 -8.43 7.62
N HIS A 120 -7.95 -8.54 6.76
CA HIS A 120 -6.71 -7.77 6.90
C HIS A 120 -6.96 -6.26 6.91
N TRP A 121 -7.89 -5.77 6.11
CA TRP A 121 -8.17 -4.33 5.98
C TRP A 121 -8.51 -3.67 7.33
N ARG A 122 -9.10 -4.40 8.28
CA ARG A 122 -9.45 -3.89 9.62
C ARG A 122 -8.20 -3.49 10.42
N CYS A 123 -7.07 -4.20 10.23
CA CYS A 123 -5.79 -3.87 10.84
C CYS A 123 -5.11 -2.64 10.21
N PHE A 124 -5.58 -2.18 9.04
CA PHE A 124 -5.07 -0.98 8.39
C PHE A 124 -5.96 0.25 8.64
N THR A 125 -7.04 0.10 9.40
CA THR A 125 -7.94 1.21 9.73
C THR A 125 -7.30 2.19 10.70
N ARG A 126 -7.70 3.46 10.59
CA ARG A 126 -7.25 4.53 11.49
C ARG A 126 -7.39 4.17 12.97
N ARG A 127 -8.48 3.49 13.34
CA ARG A 127 -8.76 3.05 14.72
C ARG A 127 -7.67 2.12 15.24
N PHE A 128 -7.34 1.07 14.48
CA PHE A 128 -6.33 0.10 14.90
C PHE A 128 -4.92 0.71 14.93
N ILE A 129 -4.60 1.58 13.97
CA ILE A 129 -3.31 2.29 13.94
C ILE A 129 -3.12 3.18 15.18
N ILE A 130 -4.17 3.88 15.62
CA ILE A 130 -4.11 4.67 16.85
C ILE A 130 -3.86 3.76 18.08
N GLN A 131 -4.49 2.58 18.13
CA GLN A 131 -4.23 1.60 19.19
C GLN A 131 -2.77 1.12 19.17
N LEU A 132 -2.20 0.83 17.99
CA LEU A 132 -0.78 0.46 17.87
C LEU A 132 0.15 1.57 18.40
N ILE A 133 -0.13 2.83 18.05
CA ILE A 133 0.66 3.98 18.53
C ILE A 133 0.56 4.12 20.04
N ALA A 134 -0.65 3.98 20.60
CA ALA A 134 -0.87 4.10 22.05
C ALA A 134 -0.15 3.00 22.85
N ARG A 135 -0.13 1.77 22.34
CA ARG A 135 0.44 0.61 23.06
C ARG A 135 1.93 0.41 22.84
N PHE A 136 2.43 0.61 21.62
CA PHE A 136 3.84 0.43 21.33
C PHE A 136 4.69 1.68 21.50
N ASN A 137 4.05 2.84 21.68
CA ASN A 137 4.61 4.18 21.57
C ASN A 137 4.89 4.60 20.11
N LEU A 138 4.92 5.90 19.89
CA LEU A 138 5.09 6.47 18.55
C LEU A 138 6.45 6.10 17.92
N THR A 139 7.53 6.10 18.72
CA THR A 139 8.88 5.85 18.19
C THR A 139 9.05 4.45 17.61
N LYS A 140 8.54 3.43 18.30
CA LYS A 140 8.59 2.05 17.86
C LYS A 140 7.60 1.83 16.73
N PHE A 141 6.43 2.45 16.80
CA PHE A 141 5.47 2.41 15.70
C PHE A 141 6.11 2.89 14.39
N LEU A 142 6.71 4.07 14.38
CA LEU A 142 7.32 4.68 13.18
C LEU A 142 8.53 3.90 12.64
N GLN A 143 9.21 3.10 13.46
CA GLN A 143 10.31 2.25 13.00
C GLN A 143 9.82 0.98 12.28
N CYS A 144 8.61 0.53 12.60
CA CYS A 144 8.16 -0.83 12.32
C CYS A 144 7.03 -0.92 11.30
N PHE A 145 6.07 0.00 11.37
CA PHE A 145 4.80 -0.11 10.64
C PHE A 145 4.69 0.73 9.36
N PRO A 146 5.40 1.86 9.15
CA PRO A 146 5.23 2.65 7.93
C PRO A 146 5.44 1.86 6.63
N ILE A 147 6.43 0.96 6.59
CA ILE A 147 6.69 0.12 5.42
C ILE A 147 5.52 -0.83 5.17
N LEU A 148 5.01 -1.48 6.21
CA LEU A 148 3.85 -2.39 6.11
C LEU A 148 2.60 -1.68 5.61
N LEU A 149 2.36 -0.45 6.10
CA LEU A 149 1.25 0.39 5.63
C LEU A 149 1.40 0.71 4.14
N ILE A 150 2.59 1.14 3.71
CA ILE A 150 2.80 1.52 2.31
C ILE A 150 2.72 0.31 1.38
N GLU A 151 3.23 -0.85 1.79
CA GLU A 151 3.07 -2.09 1.03
C GLU A 151 1.60 -2.53 0.94
N ALA A 152 0.76 -2.22 1.93
CA ALA A 152 -0.67 -2.49 1.85
C ALA A 152 -1.41 -1.51 0.91
N CYS A 153 -0.87 -0.32 0.68
CA CYS A 153 -1.45 0.64 -0.27
C CYS A 153 -1.23 0.25 -1.74
N SER A 154 -0.21 -0.53 -2.05
CA SER A 154 0.01 -1.00 -3.41
C SER A 154 -1.00 -2.09 -3.78
N GLY A 155 -1.68 -1.93 -4.92
CA GLY A 155 -2.75 -2.82 -5.40
C GLY A 155 -2.36 -4.27 -5.67
N PHE A 156 -1.07 -4.64 -5.50
CA PHE A 156 -0.58 -6.01 -5.60
C PHE A 156 -1.35 -7.02 -4.75
N LYS A 157 -1.96 -6.57 -3.65
CA LYS A 157 -2.63 -7.43 -2.66
C LYS A 157 -4.14 -7.54 -2.86
N ASP A 158 -4.74 -6.63 -3.61
CA ASP A 158 -6.18 -6.63 -3.85
C ASP A 158 -6.59 -7.75 -4.82
N GLU A 159 -5.70 -8.12 -5.75
CA GLU A 159 -5.91 -9.24 -6.69
C GLU A 159 -6.00 -10.61 -6.02
N ILE A 160 -5.42 -10.76 -4.82
CA ILE A 160 -5.47 -12.00 -4.04
C ILE A 160 -6.86 -12.19 -3.42
N ASN A 161 -7.46 -11.11 -2.91
CA ASN A 161 -8.82 -11.15 -2.35
C ASN A 161 -9.84 -11.52 -3.44
N MET A 162 -9.66 -11.01 -4.66
CA MET A 162 -10.54 -11.30 -5.80
C MET A 162 -10.56 -12.80 -6.17
N LYS A 163 -9.44 -13.52 -6.03
CA LYS A 163 -9.38 -14.96 -6.31
C LYS A 163 -10.11 -15.78 -5.23
N ILE A 164 -10.03 -15.35 -3.97
CA ILE A 164 -10.70 -16.02 -2.85
C ILE A 164 -12.23 -15.86 -2.97
N GLU A 165 -12.71 -14.69 -3.39
CA GLU A 165 -14.15 -14.44 -3.60
C GLU A 165 -14.74 -15.28 -4.75
N ILE A 166 -14.02 -15.43 -5.87
CA ILE A 166 -14.49 -16.22 -7.03
C ILE A 166 -14.58 -17.72 -6.71
N ASP A 167 -13.71 -18.24 -5.84
CA ASP A 167 -13.74 -19.64 -5.41
C ASP A 167 -14.89 -19.92 -4.42
N ASP A 168 -15.30 -18.94 -3.60
CA ASP A 168 -16.43 -19.08 -2.67
C ASP A 168 -17.80 -18.94 -3.37
N ASP A 169 -17.94 -18.06 -4.38
CA ASP A 169 -19.20 -17.84 -5.11
C ASP A 169 -19.57 -19.00 -6.06
N ASN A 170 -18.59 -19.69 -6.64
CA ASN A 170 -18.86 -20.86 -7.49
C ASN A 170 -19.41 -22.06 -6.71
N ASN A 171 -19.35 -22.04 -5.37
CA ASN A 171 -19.83 -23.12 -4.52
C ASN A 171 -21.21 -22.88 -3.90
N ASN A 172 -21.80 -21.69 -4.08
CA ASN A 172 -23.05 -21.29 -3.41
C ASN A 172 -24.23 -20.95 -4.34
N ASN A 173 -24.12 -21.13 -5.65
CA ASN A 173 -25.26 -21.00 -6.54
C ASN A 173 -26.15 -22.25 -6.52
N ASN A 174 -26.96 -22.38 -5.48
CA ASN A 174 -28.29 -22.99 -5.57
C ASN A 174 -29.20 -22.43 -4.46
N ASN A 175 -30.22 -21.70 -4.92
CA ASN A 175 -31.38 -21.17 -4.19
C ASN A 175 -31.08 -19.98 -3.27
N THR A 176 -31.64 -18.81 -3.56
CA THR A 176 -32.94 -18.38 -2.98
C THR A 176 -33.43 -17.11 -3.70
N ASN A 177 -34.75 -17.02 -3.82
CA ASN A 177 -35.51 -16.10 -4.65
C ASN A 177 -35.44 -14.62 -4.21
N ASP A 178 -35.51 -13.77 -5.24
CA ASP A 178 -35.90 -12.37 -5.24
C ASP A 178 -37.01 -12.04 -4.23
N SER A 179 -36.77 -11.03 -3.40
CA SER A 179 -37.84 -10.18 -2.88
C SER A 179 -37.32 -8.76 -2.65
N ASN A 180 -37.75 -7.88 -3.55
CA ASN A 180 -37.59 -6.43 -3.52
C ASN A 180 -38.23 -5.82 -2.28
N VAL A 181 -37.50 -4.97 -1.57
CA VAL A 181 -38.08 -3.88 -0.76
C VAL A 181 -37.23 -2.63 -0.95
N GLU A 182 -37.79 -1.68 -1.70
CA GLU A 182 -37.37 -0.28 -1.75
C GLU A 182 -37.65 0.38 -0.38
N THR A 183 -36.72 1.20 0.13
CA THR A 183 -37.09 2.31 1.03
C THR A 183 -36.15 3.49 0.82
N ASP A 184 -36.78 4.67 0.83
CA ASP A 184 -36.34 5.97 0.37
C ASP A 184 -35.39 6.73 1.33
N ASP A 185 -34.43 7.41 0.71
CA ASP A 185 -34.01 8.82 0.83
C ASP A 185 -34.03 9.62 2.16
N ASN A 186 -32.89 10.29 2.36
CA ASN A 186 -32.64 11.61 2.98
C ASN A 186 -32.67 11.78 4.52
N THR A 187 -31.52 12.17 5.08
CA THR A 187 -31.29 13.55 5.56
C THR A 187 -29.83 13.79 5.96
N ASN A 188 -29.22 14.78 5.30
CA ASN A 188 -27.90 15.33 5.58
C ASN A 188 -28.07 16.52 6.55
N GLU A 189 -27.52 16.46 7.77
CA GLU A 189 -27.27 17.65 8.57
C GLU A 189 -25.85 17.62 9.15
N ARG A 190 -25.05 18.59 8.68
CA ARG A 190 -23.74 18.96 9.23
C ARG A 190 -23.93 19.53 10.63
N SER A 191 -23.21 19.01 11.61
CA SER A 191 -22.94 19.71 12.87
C SER A 191 -21.44 19.75 13.16
N ASP A 192 -20.89 20.95 13.03
CA ASP A 192 -19.55 21.31 13.52
C ASP A 192 -19.61 21.40 15.05
N THR A 193 -19.12 20.38 15.74
CA THR A 193 -18.68 20.52 17.14
C THR A 193 -17.58 19.51 17.44
N ILE A 194 -16.40 20.03 17.75
CA ILE A 194 -15.23 19.27 18.18
C ILE A 194 -15.53 18.77 19.61
N ILE A 195 -15.93 17.51 19.74
CA ILE A 195 -16.02 16.80 21.02
C ILE A 195 -14.77 15.91 21.14
N PRO A 196 -14.03 15.93 22.26
CA PRO A 196 -12.94 14.99 22.51
C PRO A 196 -13.53 13.58 22.68
N GLN A 197 -13.33 12.69 21.71
CA GLN A 197 -13.70 11.28 21.83
C GLN A 197 -12.63 10.53 22.64
N ASP A 198 -12.73 10.63 23.96
CA ASP A 198 -12.20 9.63 24.87
C ASP A 198 -13.16 8.42 24.88
N TYR A 199 -12.59 7.22 24.65
CA TYR A 199 -13.13 5.91 25.03
C TYR A 199 -14.52 5.49 24.51
N ASP A 200 -14.64 5.22 23.20
CA ASP A 200 -15.67 4.27 22.71
C ASP A 200 -15.20 2.82 22.85
N ALA A 201 -15.40 2.29 24.05
CA ALA A 201 -15.13 0.90 24.41
C ALA A 201 -16.28 -0.06 24.05
N ASN A 202 -17.41 0.41 23.48
CA ASN A 202 -18.54 -0.45 23.14
C ASN A 202 -19.23 -0.01 21.85
N VAL A 203 -18.67 -0.41 20.70
CA VAL A 203 -19.47 -0.64 19.48
C VAL A 203 -18.97 -1.96 18.91
N PHE A 204 -19.78 -2.99 19.14
CA PHE A 204 -19.68 -4.28 18.47
C PHE A 204 -20.05 -4.01 17.02
N ASP A 205 -19.06 -3.70 16.18
CA ASP A 205 -19.28 -3.63 14.73
C ASP A 205 -19.93 -4.95 14.32
N SER A 206 -21.11 -4.86 13.70
CA SER A 206 -21.64 -5.94 12.89
C SER A 206 -20.49 -6.46 12.03
N PHE A 207 -20.30 -7.77 12.01
CA PHE A 207 -19.28 -8.42 11.19
C PHE A 207 -19.67 -8.35 9.71
N ASP A 208 -19.98 -7.15 9.21
CA ASP A 208 -20.36 -6.94 7.82
C ASP A 208 -19.19 -7.37 6.95
N GLU A 209 -19.52 -8.23 5.99
CA GLU A 209 -18.61 -8.74 4.98
C GLU A 209 -18.19 -7.60 4.05
N PRO A 210 -16.93 -7.57 3.62
CA PRO A 210 -16.42 -6.46 2.82
C PRO A 210 -17.01 -6.51 1.40
N HIS A 211 -17.94 -5.61 1.09
CA HIS A 211 -18.38 -5.38 -0.28
C HIS A 211 -17.48 -4.32 -0.95
N GLY A 212 -16.28 -4.71 -1.38
CA GLY A 212 -15.39 -3.78 -2.09
C GLY A 212 -14.02 -4.37 -2.45
N SER A 213 -13.72 -4.41 -3.75
CA SER A 213 -12.51 -5.03 -4.32
C SER A 213 -11.18 -4.36 -3.95
N ASN A 214 -11.19 -3.21 -3.26
CA ASN A 214 -9.99 -2.42 -2.93
C ASN A 214 -9.93 -1.96 -1.46
N LEU A 215 -10.73 -2.57 -0.59
CA LEU A 215 -10.93 -2.09 0.79
C LEU A 215 -9.63 -2.04 1.62
N LEU A 216 -8.71 -2.98 1.40
CA LEU A 216 -7.43 -3.02 2.10
C LEU A 216 -6.57 -1.81 1.77
N SER A 217 -6.33 -1.59 0.48
CA SER A 217 -5.47 -0.51 0.02
C SER A 217 -6.12 0.86 0.24
N ASP A 218 -7.45 0.98 0.20
CA ASP A 218 -8.17 2.21 0.58
C ASP A 218 -7.99 2.54 2.07
N SER A 219 -8.25 1.56 2.96
CA SER A 219 -8.06 1.70 4.41
C SER A 219 -6.62 2.10 4.77
N ALA A 220 -5.64 1.50 4.09
CA ALA A 220 -4.23 1.84 4.27
C ALA A 220 -3.90 3.27 3.81
N VAL A 221 -4.41 3.71 2.65
CA VAL A 221 -4.21 5.07 2.13
C VAL A 221 -4.76 6.11 3.10
N GLU A 222 -5.99 5.93 3.59
CA GLU A 222 -6.60 6.85 4.55
C GLU A 222 -5.77 6.97 5.83
N SER A 223 -5.31 5.83 6.36
CA SER A 223 -4.43 5.79 7.53
C SER A 223 -3.10 6.50 7.29
N ILE A 224 -2.48 6.32 6.12
CA ILE A 224 -1.23 7.03 5.78
C ILE A 224 -1.47 8.54 5.70
N ILE A 225 -2.50 8.99 4.99
CA ILE A 225 -2.81 10.42 4.84
C ILE A 225 -3.06 11.05 6.21
N TYR A 226 -3.82 10.37 7.07
CA TYR A 226 -4.05 10.79 8.45
C TYR A 226 -2.75 10.91 9.25
N LEU A 227 -1.88 9.89 9.18
CA LEU A 227 -0.60 9.90 9.89
C LEU A 227 0.34 10.97 9.39
N GLN A 228 0.43 11.17 8.07
CA GLN A 228 1.19 12.27 7.49
C GLN A 228 0.76 13.57 8.16
N LEU A 229 -0.52 13.94 8.05
CA LEU A 229 -1.04 15.18 8.62
C LEU A 229 -0.74 15.33 10.12
N LYS A 230 -0.92 14.28 10.93
CA LYS A 230 -0.69 14.33 12.39
C LYS A 230 0.78 14.42 12.80
N LEU A 231 1.69 13.82 12.04
CA LEU A 231 3.13 13.81 12.37
C LEU A 231 3.83 15.11 11.99
N GLY A 232 3.24 15.88 11.08
CA GLY A 232 3.82 17.09 10.54
C GLY A 232 4.90 16.82 9.47
N PRO A 233 5.43 17.89 8.83
CA PRO A 233 6.21 17.78 7.60
C PRO A 233 7.50 16.98 7.78
N VAL A 234 8.22 17.18 8.88
CA VAL A 234 9.53 16.56 9.10
C VAL A 234 9.40 15.05 9.30
N LEU A 235 8.54 14.62 10.24
CA LEU A 235 8.36 13.21 10.55
C LEU A 235 7.60 12.49 9.44
N GLY A 236 6.53 13.11 8.90
CA GLY A 236 5.76 12.57 7.79
C GLY A 236 6.67 12.27 6.58
N CYS A 237 7.53 13.19 6.19
CA CYS A 237 8.44 12.97 5.07
C CYS A 237 9.56 11.98 5.38
N LYS A 238 10.09 11.98 6.61
CA LYS A 238 11.13 11.04 7.03
C LYS A 238 10.66 9.59 6.98
N TYR A 239 9.45 9.32 7.46
CA TYR A 239 8.93 7.96 7.60
C TYR A 239 8.06 7.49 6.43
N PHE A 240 7.42 8.40 5.69
CA PHE A 240 6.59 8.03 4.54
C PHE A 240 7.20 8.43 3.21
N GLY A 241 7.77 9.64 3.09
CA GLY A 241 8.23 10.19 1.80
C GLY A 241 9.16 9.27 1.02
N ARG A 242 10.33 8.92 1.59
CA ARG A 242 11.30 8.04 0.90
C ARG A 242 10.75 6.64 0.62
N HIS A 243 9.94 6.11 1.53
CA HIS A 243 9.37 4.77 1.41
C HIS A 243 8.30 4.73 0.31
N LEU A 244 7.44 5.75 0.22
CA LEU A 244 6.47 5.93 -0.86
C LEU A 244 7.15 6.06 -2.22
N LEU A 245 8.22 6.86 -2.31
CA LEU A 245 8.99 6.99 -3.55
C LEU A 245 9.60 5.66 -4.01
N ARG A 246 10.16 4.88 -3.06
CA ARG A 246 10.69 3.55 -3.36
C ARG A 246 9.59 2.58 -3.77
N MET A 247 8.43 2.62 -3.12
CA MET A 247 7.29 1.77 -3.47
C MET A 247 6.70 2.12 -4.83
N LEU A 248 6.69 3.40 -5.21
CA LEU A 248 6.32 3.83 -6.55
C LEU A 248 7.22 3.22 -7.63
N ALA A 249 8.53 3.11 -7.38
CA ALA A 249 9.45 2.42 -8.28
C ALA A 249 9.16 0.91 -8.39
N LEU A 250 8.67 0.28 -7.32
CA LEU A 250 8.30 -1.14 -7.30
C LEU A 250 7.00 -1.41 -8.07
N CYS A 251 6.08 -0.45 -8.17
CA CYS A 251 4.85 -0.57 -8.97
C CYS A 251 5.09 -0.84 -10.46
N TYR A 252 6.30 -0.55 -10.96
CA TYR A 252 6.69 -0.74 -12.36
C TYR A 252 7.79 -1.79 -12.54
N VAL A 253 8.11 -2.56 -11.50
CA VAL A 253 9.05 -3.68 -11.61
C VAL A 253 8.29 -4.86 -12.24
N ASP A 254 8.99 -5.63 -13.06
CA ASP A 254 8.48 -6.79 -13.81
C ASP A 254 7.71 -6.48 -15.09
N ASP A 255 7.80 -7.41 -16.04
CA ASP A 255 7.23 -7.29 -17.38
C ASP A 255 5.70 -7.27 -17.37
N GLU A 256 5.07 -7.95 -16.41
CA GLU A 256 3.62 -7.96 -16.21
C GLU A 256 3.08 -6.55 -15.87
N GLN A 257 3.85 -5.77 -15.11
CA GLN A 257 3.45 -4.42 -14.72
C GLN A 257 3.53 -3.43 -15.89
N LEU A 258 4.32 -3.75 -16.92
CA LEU A 258 4.49 -2.93 -18.12
C LEU A 258 3.50 -3.30 -19.23
N GLN A 259 2.63 -4.28 -19.01
CA GLN A 259 1.59 -4.64 -19.98
C GLN A 259 0.61 -3.48 -20.17
N LEU A 260 0.37 -3.16 -21.44
CA LEU A 260 -0.58 -2.13 -21.83
C LEU A 260 -1.99 -2.64 -21.56
N LEU A 261 -2.78 -1.87 -20.81
CA LEU A 261 -4.19 -2.16 -20.62
C LEU A 261 -4.92 -1.81 -21.93
N SER A 262 -5.55 -2.81 -22.55
CA SER A 262 -6.31 -2.65 -23.79
C SER A 262 -7.49 -1.71 -23.56
N SER A 263 -7.32 -0.44 -23.94
CA SER A 263 -8.39 0.55 -23.92
C SER A 263 -9.07 0.60 -25.28
N ASP A 264 -10.06 -0.29 -25.48
CA ASP A 264 -10.88 -0.33 -26.71
C ASP A 264 -11.82 0.89 -26.86
N LYS A 265 -11.77 1.88 -25.96
CA LYS A 265 -12.72 3.01 -25.95
C LYS A 265 -12.09 4.41 -25.90
N ASN A 266 -10.77 4.54 -25.89
CA ASN A 266 -10.13 5.87 -25.86
C ASN A 266 -9.46 6.22 -27.21
N PRO A 267 -9.91 7.28 -27.91
CA PRO A 267 -9.33 7.71 -29.19
C PRO A 267 -7.92 8.33 -29.05
N CYS A 268 -7.48 8.64 -27.84
CA CYS A 268 -6.17 9.26 -27.59
C CYS A 268 -5.06 8.22 -27.39
N LYS A 269 -4.31 7.93 -28.46
CA LYS A 269 -3.15 7.01 -28.47
C LYS A 269 -1.97 7.39 -27.55
N SER A 270 -1.99 8.60 -26.94
CA SER A 270 -0.93 9.11 -26.06
C SER A 270 -0.97 8.53 -24.65
N ILE A 271 -2.17 8.22 -24.13
CA ILE A 271 -2.32 7.65 -22.80
C ILE A 271 -2.46 6.14 -23.00
N ARG A 272 -1.33 5.46 -23.08
CA ARG A 272 -1.29 4.00 -22.97
C ARG A 272 -1.12 3.66 -21.48
N PRO A 273 -2.20 3.40 -20.73
CA PRO A 273 -2.08 3.01 -19.34
C PRO A 273 -1.44 1.62 -19.24
N VAL A 274 -0.56 1.44 -18.28
CA VAL A 274 0.04 0.14 -17.97
C VAL A 274 -0.52 -0.41 -16.67
N ARG A 275 -0.43 -1.72 -16.44
CA ARG A 275 -0.89 -2.36 -15.18
C ARG A 275 -0.25 -1.71 -13.94
N GLY A 276 1.03 -1.34 -14.03
CA GLY A 276 1.74 -0.62 -12.98
C GLY A 276 1.14 0.75 -12.63
N ASP A 277 0.43 1.42 -13.54
CA ASP A 277 -0.25 2.69 -13.24
C ASP A 277 -1.43 2.49 -12.28
N LEU A 278 -2.11 1.34 -12.33
CA LEU A 278 -3.17 0.99 -11.38
C LEU A 278 -2.60 0.84 -9.97
N ASN A 279 -1.48 0.13 -9.85
CA ASN A 279 -0.78 -0.09 -8.59
C ASN A 279 -0.17 1.21 -8.04
N ALA A 280 0.33 2.07 -8.92
CA ALA A 280 0.94 3.35 -8.57
C ALA A 280 -0.08 4.40 -8.11
N LYS A 281 -1.34 4.34 -8.55
CA LYS A 281 -2.36 5.37 -8.30
C LYS A 281 -2.45 5.78 -6.83
N LYS A 282 -2.67 4.81 -5.94
CA LYS A 282 -2.81 5.03 -4.49
C LYS A 282 -1.53 5.57 -3.83
N ILE A 283 -0.37 5.13 -4.35
CA ILE A 283 0.94 5.61 -3.87
C ILE A 283 1.16 7.06 -4.30
N ILE A 284 0.78 7.42 -5.54
CA ILE A 284 0.81 8.80 -6.04
C ILE A 284 -0.12 9.66 -5.20
N ASP A 285 -1.33 9.21 -4.90
CA ASP A 285 -2.28 9.95 -4.05
C ASP A 285 -1.65 10.27 -2.67
N CYS A 286 -0.95 9.30 -2.06
CA CYS A 286 -0.21 9.50 -0.81
C CYS A 286 1.02 10.42 -0.92
N LEU A 287 1.63 10.55 -2.11
CA LEU A 287 2.72 11.49 -2.37
C LEU A 287 2.19 12.90 -2.64
N LEU A 288 1.04 13.00 -3.31
CA LEU A 288 0.36 14.26 -3.57
C LEU A 288 -0.25 14.83 -2.28
N SER A 289 -0.76 14.00 -1.36
CA SER A 289 -1.24 14.45 -0.05
C SER A 289 -0.14 15.15 0.77
N LEU A 290 1.13 14.72 0.67
CA LEU A 290 2.24 15.43 1.30
C LEU A 290 2.42 16.84 0.73
N ILE A 291 2.26 17.02 -0.58
CA ILE A 291 2.34 18.34 -1.21
C ILE A 291 1.14 19.19 -0.81
N GLN A 292 -0.06 18.62 -0.81
CA GLN A 292 -1.29 19.33 -0.44
C GLN A 292 -1.25 19.79 1.03
N ASN A 293 -0.68 18.99 1.92
CA ASN A 293 -0.59 19.31 3.35
C ASN A 293 0.54 20.29 3.69
N TYR A 294 1.66 20.27 2.96
CA TYR A 294 2.89 21.00 3.34
C TYR A 294 3.43 21.97 2.27
N GLY A 295 2.81 22.03 1.09
CA GLY A 295 3.17 22.93 0.01
C GLY A 295 4.25 22.42 -0.94
N GLU A 296 4.58 23.26 -1.93
CA GLU A 296 5.55 22.96 -3.00
C GLU A 296 6.99 22.76 -2.48
N GLN A 297 7.29 23.13 -1.25
CA GLN A 297 8.60 22.91 -0.61
C GLN A 297 8.94 21.41 -0.52
N ILE A 298 7.94 20.53 -0.41
CA ILE A 298 8.12 19.07 -0.48
C ILE A 298 8.70 18.66 -1.84
N ILE A 299 8.21 19.27 -2.92
CA ILE A 299 8.69 19.00 -4.27
C ILE A 299 10.18 19.36 -4.37
N LEU A 300 10.55 20.54 -3.89
CA LEU A 300 11.90 21.06 -3.98
C LEU A 300 12.91 20.30 -3.11
N LEU A 301 12.52 19.94 -1.88
CA LEU A 301 13.46 19.41 -0.88
C LEU A 301 13.53 17.88 -0.85
N ILE A 302 12.48 17.19 -1.32
CA ILE A 302 12.39 15.72 -1.20
C ILE A 302 12.28 15.09 -2.58
N TYR A 303 11.34 15.55 -3.42
CA TYR A 303 11.07 14.88 -4.69
C TYR A 303 12.15 15.19 -5.74
N PHE A 304 12.50 16.45 -5.98
CA PHE A 304 13.53 16.82 -6.95
C PHE A 304 14.90 16.19 -6.68
N PRO A 305 15.43 16.19 -5.43
CA PRO A 305 16.68 15.51 -5.13
C PRO A 305 16.60 14.00 -5.41
N HIS A 306 15.50 13.35 -5.02
CA HIS A 306 15.32 11.92 -5.26
C HIS A 306 15.24 11.59 -6.76
N LEU A 307 14.47 12.36 -7.52
CA LEU A 307 14.25 12.12 -8.95
C LEU A 307 15.55 12.33 -9.74
N THR A 308 16.23 13.44 -9.45
CA THR A 308 17.53 13.77 -10.06
C THR A 308 18.56 12.68 -9.80
N GLU A 309 18.70 12.25 -8.55
CA GLU A 309 19.68 11.23 -8.18
C GLU A 309 19.37 9.87 -8.81
N THR A 310 18.10 9.48 -8.82
CA THR A 310 17.66 8.20 -9.42
C THR A 310 17.93 8.15 -10.92
N ILE A 311 17.60 9.22 -11.65
CA ILE A 311 17.86 9.32 -13.09
C ILE A 311 19.37 9.37 -13.37
N ARG A 312 20.15 10.06 -12.54
CA ARG A 312 21.62 10.11 -12.64
C ARG A 312 22.25 8.72 -12.45
N MET A 313 21.80 7.97 -11.45
CA MET A 313 22.28 6.61 -11.20
C MET A 313 21.97 5.67 -12.37
N ALA A 314 20.76 5.76 -12.93
CA ALA A 314 20.34 4.95 -14.06
C ALA A 314 21.13 5.23 -15.35
N ASN A 315 21.55 6.48 -15.57
CA ASN A 315 22.44 6.86 -16.68
C ASN A 315 23.82 6.20 -16.61
N HIS A 316 24.30 5.83 -15.42
CA HIS A 316 25.57 5.12 -15.27
C HIS A 316 25.42 3.61 -15.45
N ARG A 317 24.33 3.02 -14.94
CA ARG A 317 24.08 1.57 -15.05
C ARG A 317 22.58 1.29 -15.04
N LEU A 318 22.06 0.80 -16.17
CA LEU A 318 20.66 0.43 -16.32
C LEU A 318 20.43 -1.05 -15.93
N THR A 319 19.87 -1.25 -14.73
CA THR A 319 19.32 -2.50 -14.22
C THR A 319 17.78 -2.47 -14.26
N ILE A 320 17.10 -3.62 -14.13
CA ILE A 320 15.63 -3.69 -14.15
C ILE A 320 14.99 -2.80 -13.07
N ARG A 321 15.61 -2.73 -11.88
CA ARG A 321 15.16 -1.88 -10.77
C ARG A 321 15.39 -0.39 -11.03
N SER A 322 16.47 -0.03 -11.71
CA SER A 322 16.72 1.37 -12.05
C SER A 322 15.87 1.83 -13.24
N GLU A 323 15.54 0.92 -14.16
CA GLU A 323 14.61 1.15 -15.27
C GLU A 323 13.21 1.48 -14.74
N SER A 324 12.66 0.65 -13.85
CA SER A 324 11.38 0.91 -13.20
C SER A 324 11.42 2.19 -12.35
N ALA A 325 12.54 2.46 -11.67
CA ALA A 325 12.73 3.68 -10.91
C ALA A 325 12.75 4.94 -11.80
N VAL A 326 13.39 4.91 -12.97
CA VAL A 326 13.34 6.02 -13.93
C VAL A 326 11.92 6.24 -14.43
N LEU A 327 11.20 5.17 -14.78
CA LEU A 327 9.81 5.28 -15.21
C LEU A 327 8.95 5.92 -14.10
N SER A 328 9.11 5.49 -12.85
CA SER A 328 8.41 6.07 -11.70
C SER A 328 8.74 7.55 -11.48
N CYS A 329 9.99 7.95 -11.72
CA CYS A 329 10.41 9.36 -11.61
C CYS A 329 9.75 10.23 -12.68
N ILE A 330 9.64 9.73 -13.91
CA ILE A 330 8.97 10.41 -15.02
C ILE A 330 7.46 10.53 -14.73
N VAL A 331 6.82 9.45 -14.27
CA VAL A 331 5.41 9.48 -13.86
C VAL A 331 5.18 10.49 -12.74
N LEU A 332 6.01 10.46 -11.68
CA LEU A 332 5.89 11.40 -10.57
C LEU A 332 6.13 12.85 -11.01
N LEU A 333 7.11 13.11 -11.88
CA LEU A 333 7.33 14.45 -12.43
C LEU A 333 6.06 14.98 -13.12
N LYS A 334 5.38 14.17 -13.93
CA LYS A 334 4.10 14.55 -14.56
C LYS A 334 3.05 14.92 -13.50
N CYS A 335 2.94 14.15 -12.42
CA CYS A 335 1.94 14.36 -11.37
C CYS A 335 2.21 15.58 -10.47
N ILE A 336 3.47 15.92 -10.21
CA ILE A 336 3.82 17.07 -9.34
C ILE A 336 3.84 18.41 -10.07
N LEU A 337 3.99 18.40 -11.41
CA LEU A 337 4.04 19.62 -12.21
C LEU A 337 2.88 20.58 -11.94
N PRO A 338 1.60 20.15 -11.86
CA PRO A 338 0.47 21.03 -11.55
C PRO A 338 0.55 21.72 -10.18
N TYR A 339 1.21 21.10 -9.20
CA TYR A 339 1.24 21.57 -7.81
C TYR A 339 2.32 22.62 -7.52
N MET A 340 3.19 22.94 -8.49
CA MET A 340 4.13 24.05 -8.37
C MET A 340 3.47 25.35 -8.80
N SER A 341 3.91 26.47 -8.23
CA SER A 341 3.65 27.82 -8.73
C SER A 341 4.49 28.12 -9.98
N ASP A 342 4.07 29.12 -10.77
CA ASP A 342 4.82 29.49 -11.99
C ASP A 342 6.19 30.08 -11.66
N SER A 343 6.34 30.79 -10.55
CA SER A 343 7.65 31.28 -10.07
C SER A 343 8.59 30.13 -9.74
N THR A 344 8.09 29.11 -9.04
CA THR A 344 8.89 27.96 -8.64
C THR A 344 9.21 27.07 -9.83
N LEU A 345 8.26 26.90 -10.76
CA LEU A 345 8.49 26.20 -12.02
C LEU A 345 9.59 26.89 -12.82
N MET A 346 9.49 28.20 -13.06
CA MET A 346 10.47 28.94 -13.86
C MET A 346 11.86 28.94 -13.23
N ALA A 347 11.95 29.07 -11.90
CA ALA A 347 13.22 28.99 -11.18
C ALA A 347 13.92 27.63 -11.33
N ASN A 348 13.13 26.55 -11.46
CA ASN A 348 13.63 25.18 -11.53
C ASN A 348 13.56 24.56 -12.95
N LEU A 349 13.12 25.34 -13.95
CA LEU A 349 12.88 24.85 -15.30
C LEU A 349 14.16 24.41 -15.98
N THR A 350 15.19 25.25 -15.95
CA THR A 350 16.48 24.97 -16.59
C THR A 350 17.24 23.87 -15.83
N ASP A 351 17.28 23.97 -14.51
CA ASP A 351 17.85 22.96 -13.60
C ASP A 351 16.95 22.90 -12.35
N PRO A 352 16.45 21.74 -11.90
CA PRO A 352 16.74 20.38 -12.38
C PRO A 352 15.87 19.85 -13.53
N ILE A 353 14.74 20.48 -13.86
CA ILE A 353 13.69 19.85 -14.70
C ILE A 353 14.21 19.53 -16.12
N LYS A 354 14.68 20.54 -16.87
CA LYS A 354 15.18 20.34 -18.24
C LYS A 354 16.46 19.52 -18.25
N THR A 355 17.48 19.94 -17.50
CA THR A 355 18.85 19.40 -17.63
C THR A 355 19.01 18.03 -16.99
N ARG A 356 18.58 17.87 -15.73
CA ARG A 356 18.86 16.65 -14.96
C ARG A 356 17.78 15.58 -15.04
N MET A 357 16.55 15.97 -15.40
CA MET A 357 15.45 15.02 -15.49
C MET A 357 15.12 14.71 -16.94
N ILE A 358 14.73 15.71 -17.74
CA ILE A 358 14.28 15.50 -19.12
C ILE A 358 15.45 15.10 -20.02
N HIS A 359 16.50 15.92 -20.11
CA HIS A 359 17.64 15.65 -20.98
C HIS A 359 18.36 14.35 -20.61
N ALA A 360 18.54 14.10 -19.31
CA ALA A 360 19.15 12.85 -18.83
C ALA A 360 18.29 11.61 -19.16
N SER A 361 16.96 11.72 -19.12
CA SER A 361 16.06 10.63 -19.54
C SER A 361 16.04 10.46 -21.07
N LEU A 362 16.13 11.55 -21.83
CA LEU A 362 16.27 11.50 -23.29
C LEU A 362 17.59 10.86 -23.71
N THR A 363 18.67 11.09 -22.98
CA THR A 363 19.99 10.47 -23.23
C THR A 363 19.90 8.95 -23.07
N LEU A 364 19.23 8.46 -22.02
CA LEU A 364 18.92 7.03 -21.85
C LEU A 364 18.11 6.47 -23.03
N LEU A 365 17.09 7.21 -23.49
CA LEU A 365 16.26 6.79 -24.61
C LEU A 365 16.94 6.85 -25.98
N SER A 366 17.94 7.73 -26.16
CA SER A 366 18.62 7.93 -27.44
C SER A 366 19.82 6.99 -27.61
N SER A 367 20.38 6.51 -26.50
CA SER A 367 21.57 5.68 -26.55
C SER A 367 21.32 4.37 -27.28
N SER A 368 22.20 4.06 -28.26
CA SER A 368 22.23 2.77 -28.96
C SER A 368 23.05 1.72 -28.21
N SER A 369 23.88 2.13 -27.24
CA SER A 369 24.70 1.22 -26.43
C SER A 369 24.00 0.72 -25.18
N VAL A 370 23.01 1.47 -24.67
CA VAL A 370 22.25 1.10 -23.48
C VAL A 370 21.13 0.13 -23.85
N HIS A 371 21.20 -1.07 -23.29
CA HIS A 371 20.19 -2.11 -23.46
C HIS A 371 19.20 -2.04 -22.29
N PHE A 372 17.91 -1.90 -22.61
CA PHE A 372 16.84 -1.94 -21.62
C PHE A 372 16.61 -3.39 -21.18
N PRO A 373 16.67 -3.70 -19.87
CA PRO A 373 16.43 -5.06 -19.36
C PRO A 373 15.05 -5.61 -19.72
N SER A 374 14.02 -4.77 -19.73
CA SER A 374 12.66 -5.14 -20.15
C SER A 374 12.43 -4.94 -21.66
N PHE A 375 13.50 -4.98 -22.45
CA PHE A 375 13.51 -4.85 -23.91
C PHE A 375 12.79 -3.58 -24.41
N GLU A 376 12.07 -3.69 -25.53
CA GLU A 376 11.47 -2.58 -26.26
C GLU A 376 10.31 -1.89 -25.50
N ARG A 377 9.60 -2.61 -24.63
CA ARG A 377 8.35 -2.15 -24.03
C ARG A 377 8.60 -1.00 -23.07
N ALA A 378 9.53 -1.18 -22.15
CA ALA A 378 9.88 -0.15 -21.18
C ALA A 378 10.44 1.11 -21.84
N ARG A 379 11.28 0.97 -22.88
CA ARG A 379 11.80 2.10 -23.66
C ARG A 379 10.66 2.88 -24.32
N SER A 380 9.70 2.17 -24.91
CA SER A 380 8.50 2.75 -25.53
C SER A 380 7.62 3.49 -24.52
N ILE A 381 7.35 2.87 -23.37
CA ILE A 381 6.54 3.48 -22.29
C ILE A 381 7.23 4.73 -21.74
N CYS A 382 8.54 4.67 -21.49
CA CYS A 382 9.32 5.83 -21.07
C CYS A 382 9.24 6.95 -22.11
N ALA A 383 9.35 6.65 -23.41
CA ALA A 383 9.21 7.65 -24.47
C ALA A 383 7.83 8.32 -24.46
N TYR A 384 6.74 7.56 -24.33
CA TYR A 384 5.39 8.12 -24.20
C TYR A 384 5.24 9.02 -22.97
N ARG A 385 5.79 8.61 -21.82
CA ARG A 385 5.71 9.38 -20.58
C ARG A 385 6.56 10.67 -20.62
N ILE A 386 7.71 10.65 -21.30
CA ILE A 386 8.48 11.89 -21.54
C ILE A 386 7.73 12.82 -22.49
N LEU A 387 7.11 12.29 -23.54
CA LEU A 387 6.29 13.10 -24.45
C LEU A 387 5.13 13.78 -23.71
N ASP A 388 4.45 13.06 -22.82
CA ASP A 388 3.40 13.63 -21.97
C ASP A 388 3.92 14.80 -21.11
N ILE A 389 5.13 14.69 -20.55
CA ILE A 389 5.76 15.78 -19.78
C ILE A 389 6.10 16.97 -20.66
N LEU A 390 6.71 16.73 -21.83
CA LEU A 390 7.05 17.80 -22.78
C LEU A 390 5.79 18.55 -23.21
N PHE A 391 4.72 17.82 -23.50
CA PHE A 391 3.42 18.38 -23.84
C PHE A 391 2.83 19.19 -22.66
N LEU A 392 2.80 18.62 -21.45
CA LEU A 392 2.27 19.29 -20.26
C LEU A 392 3.05 20.57 -19.91
N LEU A 393 4.38 20.52 -19.97
CA LEU A 393 5.24 21.70 -19.78
C LEU A 393 5.00 22.75 -20.86
N SER A 394 4.85 22.33 -22.13
CA SER A 394 4.60 23.26 -23.23
C SER A 394 3.27 23.99 -23.08
N LEU A 395 2.23 23.28 -22.64
CA LEU A 395 0.93 23.87 -22.31
C LEU A 395 1.04 24.85 -21.14
N ARG A 396 1.79 24.49 -20.10
CA ARG A 396 1.92 25.29 -18.88
C ARG A 396 2.77 26.56 -19.07
N LEU A 397 3.85 26.47 -19.84
CA LEU A 397 4.77 27.58 -20.08
C LEU A 397 4.24 28.57 -21.13
N GLY A 398 3.36 28.11 -22.03
CA GLY A 398 2.92 28.86 -23.20
C GLY A 398 3.96 28.88 -24.33
N TYR A 399 3.55 29.40 -25.49
CA TYR A 399 4.30 29.30 -26.74
C TYR A 399 5.71 29.93 -26.67
N GLU A 400 5.82 31.18 -26.23
CA GLU A 400 7.09 31.92 -26.23
C GLU A 400 8.13 31.30 -25.29
N SER A 401 7.74 30.99 -24.05
CA SER A 401 8.60 30.33 -23.07
C SER A 401 9.01 28.93 -23.51
N THR A 402 8.10 28.17 -24.14
CA THR A 402 8.43 26.85 -24.71
C THR A 402 9.47 26.97 -25.82
N ARG A 403 9.31 27.93 -26.73
CA ARG A 403 10.26 28.19 -27.82
C ARG A 403 11.64 28.57 -27.29
N LEU A 404 11.70 29.32 -26.20
CA LEU A 404 12.96 29.82 -25.63
C LEU A 404 13.67 28.77 -24.76
N TYR A 405 12.95 28.05 -23.90
CA TYR A 405 13.55 27.16 -22.91
C TYR A 405 13.49 25.67 -23.28
N MET A 406 12.43 25.20 -23.95
CA MET A 406 12.15 23.75 -24.14
C MET A 406 12.43 23.23 -25.56
N ASN A 407 12.66 24.12 -26.53
CA ASN A 407 12.81 23.76 -27.94
C ASN A 407 13.91 22.71 -28.17
N ASP A 408 15.06 22.85 -27.51
CA ASP A 408 16.15 21.87 -27.64
C ASP A 408 15.74 20.47 -27.16
N SER A 409 14.98 20.39 -26.07
CA SER A 409 14.49 19.12 -25.52
C SER A 409 13.46 18.46 -26.44
N ILE A 410 12.59 19.26 -27.07
CA ILE A 410 11.62 18.77 -28.05
C ILE A 410 12.34 18.25 -29.31
N ARG A 411 13.31 19.01 -29.83
CA ARG A 411 14.13 18.57 -30.97
C ARG A 411 14.89 17.28 -30.65
N ALA A 412 15.52 17.21 -29.48
CA ALA A 412 16.24 16.03 -29.03
C ALA A 412 15.33 14.80 -28.94
N PHE A 413 14.10 14.95 -28.43
CA PHE A 413 13.13 13.86 -28.39
C PHE A 413 12.76 13.34 -29.80
N PHE A 414 12.50 14.22 -30.76
CA PHE A 414 12.18 13.79 -32.13
C PHE A 414 13.39 13.25 -32.89
N ALA A 415 14.60 13.72 -32.59
CA ALA A 415 15.83 13.16 -33.16
C ALA A 415 16.02 11.68 -32.82
N CYS A 416 15.55 11.22 -31.65
CA CYS A 416 15.56 9.79 -31.29
C CYS A 416 14.87 8.91 -32.34
N PHE A 417 13.76 9.39 -32.91
CA PHE A 417 13.00 8.66 -33.93
C PHE A 417 13.72 8.66 -35.27
N GLN A 418 14.39 9.76 -35.62
CA GLN A 418 15.19 9.84 -36.84
C GLN A 418 16.29 8.78 -36.83
N SER A 419 17.01 8.60 -35.71
CA SER A 419 18.05 7.55 -35.60
C SER A 419 17.50 6.11 -35.70
N THR A 420 16.20 5.90 -35.49
CA THR A 420 15.56 4.57 -35.58
C THR A 420 14.97 4.30 -36.97
N HIS A 421 14.67 5.36 -37.74
CA HIS A 421 14.01 5.28 -39.05
C HIS A 421 14.88 5.77 -40.22
N GLU A 422 16.13 6.18 -39.98
CA GLU A 422 17.11 6.33 -41.04
C GLU A 422 17.26 4.97 -41.75
N PRO A 423 17.00 4.89 -43.07
CA PRO A 423 17.19 3.65 -43.81
C PRO A 423 18.66 3.26 -43.68
N THR A 424 18.91 2.06 -43.17
CA THR A 424 20.22 1.42 -43.28
C THR A 424 20.50 1.16 -44.76
N ASP A 425 21.01 2.18 -45.47
CA ASP A 425 21.50 2.04 -46.85
C ASP A 425 22.84 1.31 -46.93
N ASP A 426 23.31 0.68 -45.84
CA ASP A 426 24.51 -0.15 -45.82
C ASP A 426 24.29 -1.49 -45.11
N ILE A 427 23.59 -2.41 -45.78
CA ILE A 427 23.73 -3.85 -45.52
C ILE A 427 24.63 -4.44 -46.60
N HIS A 428 25.94 -4.37 -46.37
CA HIS A 428 26.82 -5.43 -46.85
C HIS A 428 26.52 -6.69 -46.02
N PRO A 429 26.30 -7.86 -46.64
CA PRO A 429 25.92 -9.07 -45.91
C PRO A 429 27.14 -9.62 -45.16
N ARG A 430 27.30 -9.25 -43.89
CA ARG A 430 28.21 -9.96 -42.99
C ARG A 430 27.48 -11.14 -42.36
N THR A 431 27.54 -12.25 -43.10
CA THR A 431 27.72 -13.62 -42.60
C THR A 431 27.06 -13.94 -41.25
N ALA A 432 25.87 -14.53 -41.33
CA ALA A 432 25.46 -15.52 -40.35
C ALA A 432 26.42 -16.72 -40.45
N SER A 433 27.28 -16.90 -39.46
CA SER A 433 27.93 -18.18 -39.19
C SER A 433 27.56 -18.63 -37.78
N VAL A 434 26.65 -19.58 -37.76
CA VAL A 434 26.43 -20.65 -36.77
C VAL A 434 27.65 -20.89 -35.86
N THR A 435 27.48 -20.68 -34.55
CA THR A 435 27.67 -21.66 -33.44
C THR A 435 27.32 -21.01 -32.12
#